data_AF-A0A4U0S505-F1
#
_entry.id   AF-A0A4U0S505-F1
#
_cell.length_a   1.000
_cell.length_b   1.000
_cell.length_c   1.000
_cell.angle_alpha   90.00
_cell.angle_beta   90.00
_cell.angle_gamma   90.00
#
_symmetry.space_group_name_H-M   'P 1'
#
loop_
_entity.id
_entity.type
_entity.pdbx_description
1 polymer ?
#
loop_
_entity_poly.entity_id
_entity_poly.type
_entity_poly.pdbx_seq_one_letter_code
_entity_poly.pdbx_strand_id
1 'polypeptide(L)'
;MATWAGSIPAAGGVAPRVRLGSRWFNLLWLLPIGFVGLLGCVAAAKGLRGMPSVQGFIAEYPGIDPRADRDGAYLGVPSWARWSHFFNLFFMLFTLRSGLQILADHPRLYWTRHSTPGREWFRMQEPVSADPLWTAKQDSIGLPRGVGLPGIRHSIGLARWWHLGVNTLWLLNGLVFYVMLFATPQWKRLVPTSWSVFPNAASVAIQYLSLNWPRENGWVAYNGLQLLAYFVTVFVAAPLALITGLGMSPALSTRFKRLSRVLSIQTARSVHFLVFTWFVLFIVVHVSLVFTTGLLVNLNHIDSGRNDSSWLGLWIFLGWMAVVVAAWVAATPLTLRHPRVVQRVGYALIGPAQRLFEHVDVSPGEYSEKDISPYFWHNGRYPDSAEYKALQAGGFAEYRLCIGGLVAHPVELSLDDVRKLSAHEQITQHFCIQGWSGVAKWGGVSMATILDLVTPDPQAKWVVFYSLGEGSDGGTYYDAHPIEHMRSELAMLAYDMNDEVLSFGHGAPLRLRNELELGFKQVKWIKEIEFVADFSDIGSGFGGYNQDHEFFGYRQSL
;
A
#
# COMPACT_ATOMS: atom_id res chain seq x y z
N MET A 1 -18.68 -24.31 -3.03
CA MET A 1 -18.19 -22.96 -2.67
C MET A 1 -17.09 -22.63 -3.66
N ALA A 2 -17.21 -21.53 -4.44
CA ALA A 2 -16.10 -21.10 -5.29
C ALA A 2 -14.91 -20.74 -4.39
N THR A 3 -13.78 -21.41 -4.57
CA THR A 3 -12.51 -21.06 -3.93
C THR A 3 -12.02 -19.75 -4.52
N TRP A 4 -11.57 -18.84 -3.67
CA TRP A 4 -11.26 -17.46 -4.07
C TRP A 4 -9.78 -17.18 -3.75
N ALA A 5 -9.00 -16.75 -4.75
CA ALA A 5 -7.61 -16.29 -4.65
C ALA A 5 -6.67 -17.15 -3.78
N GLY A 6 -6.49 -18.42 -4.14
CA GLY A 6 -5.49 -19.29 -3.51
C GLY A 6 -6.00 -20.13 -2.34
N SER A 7 -7.32 -20.21 -2.13
CA SER A 7 -8.02 -21.13 -1.21
C SER A 7 -7.45 -21.24 0.20
N ILE A 8 -6.75 -20.20 0.65
CA ILE A 8 -6.08 -20.22 1.94
C ILE A 8 -7.13 -20.21 3.05
N PRO A 9 -7.00 -21.09 4.05
CA PRO A 9 -7.89 -21.09 5.19
C PRO A 9 -8.00 -19.69 5.82
N ALA A 10 -9.19 -19.30 6.23
CA ALA A 10 -9.36 -18.06 6.98
C ALA A 10 -8.49 -18.10 8.25
N ALA A 11 -7.77 -17.01 8.52
CA ALA A 11 -7.02 -16.82 9.75
C ALA A 11 -7.27 -15.40 10.25
N GLY A 12 -7.53 -15.26 11.55
CA GLY A 12 -7.66 -13.96 12.20
C GLY A 12 -6.31 -13.42 12.62
N GLY A 13 -6.21 -12.09 12.72
CA GLY A 13 -5.10 -11.44 13.39
C GLY A 13 -5.33 -11.25 14.89
N VAL A 14 -4.36 -10.66 15.55
CA VAL A 14 -4.48 -10.17 16.94
C VAL A 14 -4.79 -8.68 16.96
N ALA A 15 -5.23 -8.19 18.13
CA ALA A 15 -5.37 -6.76 18.35
C ALA A 15 -4.07 -6.00 17.97
N PRO A 16 -4.15 -4.86 17.27
CA PRO A 16 -2.98 -4.10 16.85
C PRO A 16 -2.03 -3.79 18.01
N ARG A 17 -0.72 -4.02 17.81
CA ARG A 17 0.30 -3.79 18.83
C ARG A 17 1.42 -2.92 18.30
N VAL A 18 1.97 -2.08 19.18
CA VAL A 18 3.18 -1.28 18.92
C VAL A 18 4.28 -1.70 19.88
N ARG A 19 5.52 -1.72 19.39
CA ARG A 19 6.69 -2.04 20.19
C ARG A 19 7.27 -0.77 20.81
N LEU A 20 7.39 -0.77 22.14
CA LEU A 20 8.04 0.27 22.94
C LEU A 20 9.27 -0.34 23.62
N GLY A 21 10.46 -0.05 23.08
CA GLY A 21 11.69 -0.74 23.47
C GLY A 21 11.62 -2.24 23.16
N SER A 22 11.71 -3.09 24.19
CA SER A 22 11.59 -4.55 24.07
C SER A 22 10.16 -5.09 24.30
N ARG A 23 9.21 -4.23 24.69
CA ARG A 23 7.86 -4.66 25.10
C ARG A 23 6.81 -4.33 24.04
N TRP A 24 5.79 -5.19 23.96
CA TRP A 24 4.63 -4.99 23.11
C TRP A 24 3.48 -4.36 23.89
N PHE A 25 2.96 -3.25 23.37
CA PHE A 25 1.79 -2.56 23.89
C PHE A 25 0.59 -2.82 22.98
N ASN A 26 -0.50 -3.35 23.55
CA ASN A 26 -1.75 -3.56 22.82
C ASN A 26 -2.50 -2.22 22.70
N LEU A 27 -2.74 -1.77 21.46
CA LEU A 27 -3.36 -0.48 21.18
C LEU A 27 -4.80 -0.36 21.68
N LEU A 28 -5.49 -1.47 21.98
CA LEU A 28 -6.82 -1.40 22.61
C LEU A 28 -6.81 -0.72 23.98
N TRP A 29 -5.67 -0.73 24.70
CA TRP A 29 -5.53 0.00 25.96
C TRP A 29 -5.58 1.52 25.78
N LEU A 30 -5.38 2.04 24.56
CA LEU A 30 -5.56 3.47 24.29
C LEU A 30 -7.00 3.93 24.51
N LEU A 31 -7.99 3.03 24.44
CA LEU A 31 -9.38 3.38 24.71
C LEU A 31 -9.60 3.79 26.18
N PRO A 32 -9.39 2.91 27.18
CA PRO A 32 -9.56 3.30 28.59
C PRO A 32 -8.51 4.33 29.06
N ILE A 33 -7.25 4.23 28.62
CA ILE A 33 -6.21 5.20 28.99
C ILE A 33 -6.53 6.58 28.40
N GLY A 34 -6.93 6.62 27.13
CA GLY A 34 -7.33 7.84 26.46
C GLY A 34 -8.57 8.46 27.09
N PHE A 35 -9.54 7.65 27.51
CA PHE A 35 -10.72 8.13 28.22
C PHE A 35 -10.37 8.76 29.58
N VAL A 36 -9.57 8.08 30.41
CA VAL A 36 -9.11 8.64 31.69
C VAL A 36 -8.25 9.89 31.48
N GLY A 37 -7.35 9.86 30.51
CA GLY A 37 -6.54 11.01 30.11
C GLY A 37 -7.40 12.21 29.69
N LEU A 38 -8.44 11.97 28.87
CA LEU A 38 -9.40 12.99 28.46
C LEU A 38 -10.12 13.60 29.67
N LEU A 39 -10.59 12.79 30.62
CA LEU A 39 -11.20 13.30 31.86
C LEU A 39 -10.23 14.18 32.66
N GLY A 40 -8.97 13.76 32.77
CA GLY A 40 -7.91 14.55 33.39
C GLY A 40 -7.67 15.88 32.67
N CYS A 41 -7.58 15.87 31.33
CA CYS A 41 -7.43 17.07 30.51
C CYS A 41 -8.63 18.01 30.64
N VAL A 42 -9.87 17.48 30.71
CA VAL A 42 -11.08 18.27 30.94
C VAL A 42 -11.04 18.94 32.31
N ALA A 43 -10.70 18.19 33.36
CA ALA A 43 -10.59 18.74 34.71
C ALA A 43 -9.51 19.83 34.79
N ALA A 44 -8.32 19.58 34.21
CA ALA A 44 -7.24 20.55 34.14
C ALA A 44 -7.63 21.80 33.35
N ALA A 45 -8.26 21.66 32.18
CA ALA A 45 -8.71 22.79 31.37
C ALA A 45 -9.79 23.63 32.06
N LYS A 46 -10.72 23.00 32.79
CA LYS A 46 -11.70 23.71 33.64
C LYS A 46 -11.00 24.52 34.73
N GLY A 47 -10.00 23.95 35.40
CA GLY A 47 -9.18 24.65 36.39
C GLY A 47 -8.41 25.83 35.80
N LEU A 48 -7.69 25.60 34.69
CA LEU A 48 -6.94 26.63 33.97
C LEU A 48 -7.84 27.79 33.54
N ARG A 49 -9.02 27.51 32.99
CA ARG A 49 -9.95 28.56 32.54
C ARG A 49 -10.44 29.46 33.69
N GLY A 50 -10.44 28.96 34.93
CA GLY A 50 -10.77 29.76 36.10
C GLY A 50 -9.69 30.77 36.50
N MET A 51 -8.47 30.65 35.98
CA MET A 51 -7.35 31.53 36.34
C MET A 51 -7.44 32.87 35.60
N PRO A 52 -7.28 34.02 36.29
CA PRO A 52 -7.34 35.34 35.66
C PRO A 52 -6.36 35.54 34.50
N SER A 53 -5.15 34.98 34.60
CA SER A 53 -4.14 35.03 33.53
C SER A 53 -4.60 34.32 32.26
N VAL A 54 -5.24 33.16 32.40
CA VAL A 54 -5.77 32.38 31.26
C VAL A 54 -7.00 33.06 30.67
N GLN A 55 -7.84 33.69 31.49
CA GLN A 55 -8.95 34.51 30.98
C GLN A 55 -8.45 35.71 30.18
N GLY A 56 -7.41 36.39 30.66
CA GLY A 56 -6.74 37.46 29.91
C GLY A 56 -6.16 36.95 28.59
N PHE A 57 -5.49 35.79 28.60
CA PHE A 57 -4.97 35.15 27.40
C PHE A 57 -6.07 34.79 26.39
N ILE A 58 -7.19 34.24 26.84
CA ILE A 58 -8.35 33.93 25.96
C ILE A 58 -8.97 35.22 25.42
N ALA A 59 -9.00 36.31 26.19
CA ALA A 59 -9.50 37.60 25.72
C ALA A 59 -8.58 38.22 24.65
N GLU A 60 -7.27 38.10 24.80
CA GLU A 60 -6.28 38.55 23.80
C GLU A 60 -6.30 37.66 22.53
N TYR A 61 -6.47 36.35 22.72
CA TYR A 61 -6.52 35.34 21.67
C TYR A 61 -7.85 34.58 21.70
N PRO A 62 -8.95 35.18 21.19
CA PRO A 62 -10.30 34.60 21.30
C PRO A 62 -10.49 33.31 20.50
N GLY A 63 -9.55 32.98 19.61
CA GLY A 63 -9.53 31.76 18.81
C GLY A 63 -9.58 32.00 17.30
N ILE A 64 -9.84 33.22 16.85
CA ILE A 64 -9.90 33.61 15.43
C ILE A 64 -8.93 34.78 15.21
N ASP A 65 -8.21 34.80 14.09
CA ASP A 65 -7.38 35.95 13.73
C ASP A 65 -8.28 37.12 13.26
N PRO A 66 -8.23 38.30 13.91
CA PRO A 66 -9.02 39.48 13.51
C PRO A 66 -8.78 39.97 12.08
N ARG A 67 -7.67 39.55 11.44
CA ARG A 67 -7.34 39.91 10.05
C ARG A 67 -8.01 39.02 9.01
N ALA A 68 -8.62 37.89 9.41
CA ALA A 68 -9.30 36.98 8.48
C ALA A 68 -10.61 37.56 7.91
N ASP A 69 -11.13 38.63 8.49
CA ASP A 69 -12.43 39.24 8.17
C ASP A 69 -12.37 40.32 7.07
N ARG A 70 -11.25 41.04 6.97
CA ARG A 70 -11.25 42.46 6.55
C ARG A 70 -11.77 42.78 5.14
N ASP A 71 -11.80 41.83 4.21
CA ASP A 71 -12.10 42.12 2.80
C ASP A 71 -13.29 41.33 2.22
N GLY A 72 -13.90 40.40 2.98
CA GLY A 72 -15.02 39.57 2.50
C GLY A 72 -14.76 38.69 1.25
N ALA A 73 -13.55 38.75 0.69
CA ALA A 73 -13.20 38.21 -0.64
C ALA A 73 -13.26 36.67 -0.76
N TYR A 74 -13.47 35.96 0.34
CA TYR A 74 -13.53 34.49 0.41
C TYR A 74 -14.63 33.97 1.36
N LEU A 75 -15.68 34.76 1.59
CA LEU A 75 -16.82 34.36 2.41
C LEU A 75 -17.52 33.10 1.88
N GLY A 76 -17.93 32.23 2.81
CA GLY A 76 -18.65 31.00 2.51
C GLY A 76 -17.78 29.92 1.87
N VAL A 77 -18.41 28.79 1.54
CA VAL A 77 -17.74 27.66 0.87
C VAL A 77 -18.18 27.59 -0.58
N PRO A 78 -17.29 27.81 -1.56
CA PRO A 78 -17.66 27.78 -2.97
C PRO A 78 -18.06 26.37 -3.40
N SER A 79 -18.87 26.28 -4.46
CA SER A 79 -19.42 25.00 -4.94
C SER A 79 -18.35 23.96 -5.24
N TRP A 80 -17.23 24.34 -5.86
CA TRP A 80 -16.14 23.42 -6.17
C TRP A 80 -15.54 22.79 -4.90
N ALA A 81 -15.38 23.55 -3.82
CA ALA A 81 -14.84 23.04 -2.56
C ALA A 81 -15.82 22.09 -1.87
N ARG A 82 -17.13 22.38 -1.96
CA ARG A 82 -18.20 21.52 -1.43
C ARG A 82 -18.26 20.17 -2.15
N TRP A 83 -18.21 20.18 -3.49
CA TRP A 83 -18.13 18.95 -4.27
C TRP A 83 -16.85 18.16 -4.00
N SER A 84 -15.69 18.83 -4.00
CA SER A 84 -14.42 18.19 -3.67
C SER A 84 -14.40 17.58 -2.27
N HIS A 85 -15.09 18.19 -1.29
CA HIS A 85 -15.26 17.63 0.05
C HIS A 85 -16.05 16.31 0.02
N PHE A 86 -17.19 16.28 -0.67
CA PHE A 86 -17.96 15.04 -0.84
C PHE A 86 -17.14 13.94 -1.54
N PHE A 87 -16.48 14.26 -2.66
CA PHE A 87 -15.65 13.29 -3.38
C PHE A 87 -14.46 12.81 -2.55
N ASN A 88 -13.85 13.68 -1.75
CA ASN A 88 -12.79 13.27 -0.82
C ASN A 88 -13.30 12.23 0.18
N LEU A 89 -14.44 12.49 0.84
CA LEU A 89 -15.06 11.50 1.73
C LEU A 89 -15.34 10.18 1.00
N PHE A 90 -15.98 10.26 -0.17
CA PHE A 90 -16.37 9.10 -0.96
C PHE A 90 -15.17 8.25 -1.39
N PHE A 91 -14.08 8.86 -1.87
CA PHE A 91 -12.89 8.12 -2.29
C PHE A 91 -12.07 7.59 -1.11
N MET A 92 -11.83 8.42 -0.09
CA MET A 92 -11.02 8.02 1.08
C MET A 92 -11.61 6.79 1.77
N LEU A 93 -12.92 6.68 1.81
CA LEU A 93 -13.65 5.54 2.33
C LEU A 93 -13.18 4.19 1.72
N PHE A 94 -13.02 4.12 0.40
CA PHE A 94 -12.50 2.92 -0.27
C PHE A 94 -10.99 2.79 -0.13
N THR A 95 -10.25 3.91 -0.14
CA THR A 95 -8.80 3.95 0.09
C THR A 95 -8.43 3.35 1.45
N LEU A 96 -9.16 3.72 2.51
CA LEU A 96 -8.92 3.24 3.88
C LEU A 96 -9.16 1.73 3.98
N ARG A 97 -10.29 1.22 3.47
CA ARG A 97 -10.63 -0.21 3.51
C ARG A 97 -9.68 -1.08 2.70
N SER A 98 -9.36 -0.65 1.49
CA SER A 98 -8.43 -1.36 0.60
C SER A 98 -7.00 -1.30 1.13
N GLY A 99 -6.57 -0.18 1.71
CA GLY A 99 -5.26 -0.02 2.34
C GLY A 99 -5.07 -0.95 3.55
N LEU A 100 -6.09 -1.07 4.41
CA LEU A 100 -6.07 -2.06 5.50
C LEU A 100 -6.00 -3.49 4.99
N GLN A 101 -6.72 -3.81 3.92
CA GLN A 101 -6.67 -5.13 3.30
C GLN A 101 -5.30 -5.45 2.69
N ILE A 102 -4.61 -4.47 2.10
CA ILE A 102 -3.23 -4.63 1.62
C ILE A 102 -2.29 -4.87 2.80
N LEU A 103 -2.42 -4.11 3.89
CA LEU A 103 -1.63 -4.30 5.11
C LEU A 103 -1.84 -5.69 5.71
N ALA A 104 -3.03 -6.27 5.60
CA ALA A 104 -3.36 -7.59 6.15
C ALA A 104 -2.53 -8.75 5.53
N ASP A 105 -1.97 -8.59 4.32
CA ASP A 105 -1.19 -9.65 3.66
C ASP A 105 0.31 -9.62 4.03
N HIS A 106 0.76 -8.56 4.68
CA HIS A 106 1.98 -8.55 5.50
C HIS A 106 1.74 -7.62 6.70
N PRO A 107 1.09 -8.14 7.77
CA PRO A 107 0.49 -7.36 8.86
C PRO A 107 1.52 -6.83 9.87
N ARG A 108 2.65 -6.33 9.37
CA ARG A 108 3.84 -5.88 10.08
C ARG A 108 4.46 -4.68 9.39
N LEU A 109 5.00 -3.76 10.19
CA LEU A 109 5.66 -2.54 9.72
C LEU A 109 7.03 -2.39 10.37
N TYR A 110 7.99 -1.88 9.60
CA TYR A 110 9.40 -1.80 9.97
C TYR A 110 9.98 -0.43 9.67
N TRP A 111 10.93 0.00 10.51
CA TRP A 111 11.74 1.19 10.22
C TRP A 111 12.99 0.86 9.39
N THR A 112 13.35 -0.42 9.32
CA THR A 112 14.47 -0.96 8.54
C THR A 112 14.06 -1.32 7.12
N ARG A 113 15.00 -1.29 6.17
CA ARG A 113 14.77 -1.75 4.78
C ARG A 113 14.34 -3.22 4.69
N HIS A 114 14.74 -4.02 5.67
CA HIS A 114 14.49 -5.46 5.75
C HIS A 114 13.22 -5.75 6.56
N SER A 115 12.45 -6.74 6.12
CA SER A 115 11.31 -7.28 6.85
C SER A 115 11.73 -8.37 7.84
N THR A 116 12.79 -8.14 8.62
CA THR A 116 13.34 -9.15 9.54
C THR A 116 12.37 -9.41 10.71
N PRO A 117 11.92 -10.66 10.93
CA PRO A 117 11.09 -11.01 12.08
C PRO A 117 11.69 -10.54 13.41
N GLY A 118 10.85 -10.01 14.29
CA GLY A 118 11.27 -9.44 15.57
C GLY A 118 11.84 -8.02 15.47
N ARG A 119 11.99 -7.44 14.27
CA ARG A 119 12.38 -6.03 14.08
C ARG A 119 11.20 -5.11 13.78
N GLU A 120 9.99 -5.62 13.63
CA GLU A 120 8.78 -4.81 13.42
C GLU A 120 8.51 -3.85 14.60
N TRP A 121 8.03 -2.64 14.31
CA TRP A 121 7.57 -1.69 15.34
C TRP A 121 6.05 -1.78 15.55
N PHE A 122 5.32 -2.30 14.57
CA PHE A 122 3.88 -2.51 14.63
C PHE A 122 3.52 -3.86 14.03
N ARG A 123 2.53 -4.54 14.62
CA ARG A 123 1.94 -5.75 14.04
C ARG A 123 0.47 -5.97 14.43
N MET A 124 -0.26 -6.67 13.56
CA MET A 124 -1.60 -7.21 13.80
C MET A 124 -1.61 -8.74 13.76
N GLN A 125 -0.43 -9.35 13.90
CA GLN A 125 -0.21 -10.79 13.89
C GLN A 125 0.62 -11.23 15.09
N GLU A 126 0.55 -12.51 15.42
CA GLU A 126 1.40 -13.19 16.40
C GLU A 126 2.90 -13.10 16.01
N PRO A 127 3.85 -13.45 16.90
CA PRO A 127 5.23 -13.66 16.48
C PRO A 127 5.31 -14.61 15.27
N VAL A 128 6.27 -14.37 14.38
CA VAL A 128 6.52 -15.26 13.24
C VAL A 128 6.82 -16.67 13.76
N SER A 129 6.24 -17.68 13.11
CA SER A 129 6.46 -19.09 13.47
C SER A 129 7.95 -19.44 13.42
N ALA A 130 8.38 -20.34 14.31
CA ALA A 130 9.73 -20.91 14.29
C ALA A 130 9.91 -21.98 13.20
N ASP A 131 8.84 -22.36 12.50
CA ASP A 131 8.89 -23.26 11.35
C ASP A 131 9.77 -22.64 10.24
N PRO A 132 10.88 -23.28 9.83
CA PRO A 132 11.76 -22.78 8.77
C PRO A 132 11.07 -22.70 7.40
N LEU A 133 9.94 -23.39 7.23
CA LEU A 133 9.11 -23.33 6.02
C LEU A 133 7.93 -22.37 6.17
N TRP A 134 7.90 -21.53 7.21
CA TRP A 134 6.87 -20.50 7.33
C TRP A 134 6.97 -19.46 6.20
N THR A 135 5.88 -19.29 5.48
CA THR A 135 5.80 -18.40 4.31
C THR A 135 5.15 -17.07 4.65
N ALA A 136 5.47 -16.04 3.85
CA ALA A 136 4.77 -14.75 3.93
C ALA A 136 3.26 -14.91 3.67
N LYS A 137 2.85 -15.87 2.84
CA LYS A 137 1.45 -16.19 2.59
C LYS A 137 0.74 -16.71 3.86
N GLN A 138 1.41 -17.56 4.64
CA GLN A 138 0.90 -18.04 5.93
C GLN A 138 0.85 -16.94 7.00
N ASP A 139 1.68 -15.89 6.89
CA ASP A 139 1.66 -14.74 7.82
C ASP A 139 0.44 -13.81 7.61
N SER A 140 -0.18 -13.85 6.43
CA SER A 140 -1.36 -13.05 6.10
C SER A 140 -2.54 -13.30 7.04
N ILE A 141 -3.39 -12.29 7.21
CA ILE A 141 -4.63 -12.38 8.00
C ILE A 141 -5.84 -11.96 7.17
N GLY A 142 -7.01 -12.47 7.56
CA GLY A 142 -8.30 -11.97 7.07
C GLY A 142 -8.78 -10.77 7.88
N LEU A 143 -9.55 -9.90 7.22
CA LEU A 143 -10.28 -8.82 7.88
C LEU A 143 -11.79 -9.03 7.74
N PRO A 144 -12.61 -8.53 8.68
CA PRO A 144 -14.05 -8.50 8.50
C PRO A 144 -14.43 -7.78 7.20
N ARG A 145 -15.46 -8.27 6.50
CA ARG A 145 -15.92 -7.75 5.19
C ARG A 145 -16.30 -6.27 5.17
N GLY A 146 -16.68 -5.71 6.32
CA GLY A 146 -16.93 -4.27 6.45
C GLY A 146 -15.64 -3.45 6.63
N VAL A 147 -14.58 -4.05 7.17
CA VAL A 147 -13.31 -3.36 7.45
C VAL A 147 -12.37 -3.45 6.25
N GLY A 148 -12.14 -4.67 5.75
CA GLY A 148 -11.36 -4.89 4.53
C GLY A 148 -12.21 -4.77 3.26
N LEU A 149 -11.54 -4.55 2.12
CA LEU A 149 -12.15 -4.61 0.80
C LEU A 149 -11.29 -5.53 -0.09
N PRO A 150 -11.74 -6.77 -0.38
CA PRO A 150 -13.05 -7.38 -0.06
C PRO A 150 -13.23 -8.01 1.33
N GLY A 151 -12.22 -8.01 2.21
CA GLY A 151 -12.34 -8.66 3.52
C GLY A 151 -12.29 -10.18 3.42
N ILE A 152 -11.40 -10.67 2.57
CA ILE A 152 -11.00 -12.09 2.48
C ILE A 152 -9.49 -12.12 2.69
N ARG A 153 -8.99 -13.19 3.30
CA ARG A 153 -7.54 -13.40 3.47
C ARG A 153 -6.87 -13.51 2.10
N HIS A 154 -5.68 -12.94 1.94
CA HIS A 154 -4.89 -13.02 0.71
C HIS A 154 -5.62 -12.49 -0.54
N SER A 155 -6.34 -11.39 -0.36
CA SER A 155 -7.08 -10.71 -1.43
C SER A 155 -6.35 -9.52 -2.02
N ILE A 156 -5.02 -9.45 -1.87
CA ILE A 156 -4.22 -8.26 -2.21
C ILE A 156 -4.40 -7.80 -3.66
N GLY A 157 -4.57 -8.69 -4.62
CA GLY A 157 -4.73 -8.32 -6.03
C GLY A 157 -5.89 -7.35 -6.23
N LEU A 158 -7.09 -7.74 -5.78
CA LEU A 158 -8.27 -6.87 -5.84
C LEU A 158 -8.18 -5.66 -4.93
N ALA A 159 -7.59 -5.82 -3.73
CA ALA A 159 -7.40 -4.70 -2.81
C ALA A 159 -6.53 -3.61 -3.45
N ARG A 160 -5.45 -3.98 -4.15
CA ARG A 160 -4.58 -3.04 -4.88
C ARG A 160 -5.31 -2.34 -6.01
N TRP A 161 -6.14 -3.04 -6.79
CA TRP A 161 -6.95 -2.39 -7.84
C TRP A 161 -7.90 -1.34 -7.30
N TRP A 162 -8.56 -1.63 -6.17
CA TRP A 162 -9.38 -0.64 -5.47
C TRP A 162 -8.54 0.53 -4.96
N HIS A 163 -7.43 0.23 -4.27
CA HIS A 163 -6.61 1.24 -3.63
C HIS A 163 -6.01 2.19 -4.65
N LEU A 164 -5.31 1.66 -5.66
CA LEU A 164 -4.65 2.46 -6.69
C LEU A 164 -5.66 3.16 -7.59
N GLY A 165 -6.71 2.44 -8.04
CA GLY A 165 -7.73 3.01 -8.93
C GLY A 165 -8.50 4.17 -8.28
N VAL A 166 -8.96 4.00 -7.04
CA VAL A 166 -9.65 5.09 -6.32
C VAL A 166 -8.69 6.21 -5.97
N ASN A 167 -7.43 5.91 -5.62
CA ASN A 167 -6.44 6.94 -5.36
C ASN A 167 -6.14 7.79 -6.61
N THR A 168 -6.18 7.24 -7.82
CA THR A 168 -6.07 8.04 -9.05
C THR A 168 -7.18 9.10 -9.12
N LEU A 169 -8.43 8.71 -8.83
CA LEU A 169 -9.57 9.65 -8.80
C LEU A 169 -9.44 10.67 -7.66
N TRP A 170 -8.99 10.23 -6.49
CA TRP A 170 -8.73 11.11 -5.34
C TRP A 170 -7.64 12.13 -5.64
N LEU A 171 -6.55 11.73 -6.28
CA LEU A 171 -5.47 12.63 -6.70
C LEU A 171 -5.93 13.61 -7.79
N LEU A 172 -6.76 13.17 -8.72
CA LEU A 172 -7.37 14.07 -9.71
C LEU A 172 -8.27 15.11 -9.04
N ASN A 173 -9.13 14.69 -8.10
CA ASN A 173 -9.94 15.61 -7.29
C ASN A 173 -9.04 16.58 -6.49
N GLY A 174 -7.96 16.08 -5.89
CA GLY A 174 -6.97 16.87 -5.19
C GLY A 174 -6.26 17.90 -6.08
N LEU A 175 -5.90 17.52 -7.31
CA LEU A 175 -5.30 18.44 -8.29
C LEU A 175 -6.27 19.57 -8.64
N VAL A 176 -7.53 19.23 -8.97
CA VAL A 176 -8.57 20.24 -9.25
C VAL A 176 -8.76 21.15 -8.03
N PHE A 177 -8.84 20.56 -6.83
CA PHE A 177 -8.96 21.31 -5.58
C PHE A 177 -7.79 22.28 -5.39
N TYR A 178 -6.54 21.84 -5.57
CA TYR A 178 -5.35 22.68 -5.44
C TYR A 178 -5.34 23.83 -6.45
N VAL A 179 -5.65 23.54 -7.72
CA VAL A 179 -5.73 24.57 -8.77
C VAL A 179 -6.77 25.62 -8.41
N MET A 180 -7.99 25.20 -8.05
CA MET A 180 -9.07 26.12 -7.67
C MET A 180 -8.77 26.89 -6.38
N LEU A 181 -8.12 26.25 -5.42
CA LEU A 181 -7.73 26.86 -4.15
C LEU A 181 -6.74 28.00 -4.34
N PHE A 182 -5.70 27.80 -5.16
CA PHE A 182 -4.67 28.80 -5.40
C PHE A 182 -5.02 29.80 -6.51
N ALA A 183 -5.94 29.46 -7.41
CA ALA A 183 -6.48 30.38 -8.41
C ALA A 183 -7.51 31.37 -7.82
N THR A 184 -7.96 31.16 -6.58
CA THR A 184 -8.94 32.01 -5.89
C THR A 184 -8.38 32.50 -4.56
N PRO A 185 -8.98 33.53 -3.91
CA PRO A 185 -8.57 33.94 -2.57
C PRO A 185 -8.80 32.89 -1.47
N GLN A 186 -9.40 31.73 -1.79
CA GLN A 186 -9.77 30.69 -0.82
C GLN A 186 -8.57 30.02 -0.15
N TRP A 187 -7.36 30.05 -0.74
CA TRP A 187 -6.15 29.54 -0.07
C TRP A 187 -5.90 30.22 1.29
N LYS A 188 -6.28 31.50 1.44
CA LYS A 188 -6.13 32.26 2.69
C LYS A 188 -6.92 31.67 3.85
N ARG A 189 -7.93 30.84 3.55
CA ARG A 189 -8.74 30.14 4.55
C ARG A 189 -8.07 28.90 5.12
N LEU A 190 -7.09 28.33 4.42
CA LEU A 190 -6.43 27.08 4.81
C LEU A 190 -4.95 27.26 5.17
N VAL A 191 -4.33 28.35 4.73
CA VAL A 191 -2.92 28.64 5.00
C VAL A 191 -2.83 29.68 6.12
N PRO A 192 -2.16 29.38 7.25
CA PRO A 192 -1.88 30.38 8.27
C PRO A 192 -1.02 31.52 7.71
N THR A 193 -1.52 32.76 7.82
CA THR A 193 -0.83 33.97 7.35
C THR A 193 -0.22 34.79 8.48
N SER A 194 -0.35 34.32 9.72
CA SER A 194 0.04 35.02 10.93
C SER A 194 0.46 34.04 12.03
N TRP A 195 1.48 34.42 12.82
CA TRP A 195 1.95 33.65 13.98
C TRP A 195 0.95 33.63 15.14
N SER A 196 -0.03 34.54 15.14
CA SER A 196 -1.14 34.57 16.09
C SER A 196 -1.98 33.28 16.07
N VAL A 197 -1.88 32.46 15.02
CA VAL A 197 -2.61 31.19 14.90
C VAL A 197 -2.29 30.22 16.04
N PHE A 198 -1.03 30.17 16.51
CA PHE A 198 -0.60 29.25 17.56
C PHE A 198 -1.19 29.58 18.93
N PRO A 199 -1.10 30.82 19.44
CA PRO A 199 -1.77 31.18 20.69
C PRO A 199 -3.31 31.09 20.57
N ASN A 200 -3.90 31.44 19.42
CA ASN A 200 -5.35 31.23 19.19
C ASN A 200 -5.74 29.74 19.22
N ALA A 201 -4.93 28.85 18.63
CA ALA A 201 -5.16 27.41 18.68
C ALA A 201 -5.05 26.86 20.10
N ALA A 202 -4.08 27.33 20.89
CA ALA A 202 -3.93 26.96 22.29
C ALA A 202 -5.14 27.42 23.12
N SER A 203 -5.61 28.67 22.92
CA SER A 203 -6.83 29.20 23.52
C SER A 203 -8.03 28.31 23.17
N VAL A 204 -8.25 28.02 21.89
CA VAL A 204 -9.35 27.15 21.43
C VAL A 204 -9.27 25.76 22.03
N ALA A 205 -8.08 25.17 22.15
CA ALA A 205 -7.90 23.86 22.77
C ALA A 205 -8.33 23.86 24.24
N ILE A 206 -7.94 24.89 25.01
CA ILE A 206 -8.41 25.08 26.40
C ILE A 206 -9.94 25.21 26.41
N GLN A 207 -10.50 26.00 25.50
CA GLN A 207 -11.95 26.24 25.43
C GLN A 207 -12.72 24.94 25.15
N TYR A 208 -12.33 24.16 24.14
CA TYR A 208 -12.93 22.86 23.86
C TYR A 208 -12.80 21.87 25.03
N LEU A 209 -11.59 21.71 25.58
CA LEU A 209 -11.34 20.79 26.71
C LEU A 209 -12.08 21.21 27.98
N SER A 210 -12.29 22.52 28.19
CA SER A 210 -13.08 23.01 29.32
C SER A 210 -14.59 22.76 29.19
N LEU A 211 -15.06 22.27 28.04
CA LEU A 211 -16.47 22.12 27.67
C LEU A 211 -17.24 23.46 27.60
N ASN A 212 -16.52 24.58 27.52
CA ASN A 212 -17.07 25.91 27.28
C ASN A 212 -16.51 26.40 25.94
N TRP A 213 -17.20 26.01 24.88
CA TRP A 213 -16.67 26.05 23.53
C TRP A 213 -16.68 27.47 22.94
N PRO A 214 -15.70 27.80 22.08
CA PRO A 214 -15.67 29.12 21.45
C PRO A 214 -16.86 29.27 20.51
N ARG A 215 -17.22 30.53 20.22
CA ARG A 215 -18.20 30.82 19.17
C ARG A 215 -17.56 30.51 17.81
N GLU A 216 -18.03 29.47 17.16
CA GLU A 216 -17.59 29.11 15.81
C GLU A 216 -18.26 30.02 14.76
N ASN A 217 -17.49 30.44 13.76
CA ASN A 217 -18.01 31.13 12.59
C ASN A 217 -17.34 30.62 11.31
N GLY A 218 -17.56 29.32 11.04
CA GLY A 218 -16.99 28.62 9.90
C GLY A 218 -17.34 29.22 8.54
N TRP A 219 -18.33 30.13 8.47
CA TRP A 219 -18.67 30.87 7.24
C TRP A 219 -17.62 31.91 6.86
N VAL A 220 -17.01 32.55 7.86
CA VAL A 220 -16.05 33.64 7.68
C VAL A 220 -14.62 33.13 7.80
N ALA A 221 -14.31 32.44 8.89
CA ALA A 221 -12.97 31.96 9.18
C ALA A 221 -13.00 30.72 10.07
N TYR A 222 -12.01 29.86 9.91
CA TYR A 222 -11.78 28.77 10.86
C TYR A 222 -11.06 29.28 12.10
N ASN A 223 -11.37 28.70 13.25
CA ASN A 223 -10.60 28.97 14.45
C ASN A 223 -9.16 28.45 14.31
N GLY A 224 -8.23 28.93 15.14
CA GLY A 224 -6.80 28.62 15.01
C GLY A 224 -6.49 27.11 15.05
N LEU A 225 -7.23 26.34 15.86
CA LEU A 225 -7.02 24.89 15.97
C LEU A 225 -7.51 24.15 14.72
N GLN A 226 -8.69 24.52 14.20
CA GLN A 226 -9.22 24.03 12.93
C GLN A 226 -8.29 24.38 11.76
N LEU A 227 -7.82 25.63 11.68
CA LEU A 227 -6.92 26.10 10.62
C LEU A 227 -5.63 25.28 10.58
N LEU A 228 -4.98 25.05 11.73
CA LEU A 228 -3.79 24.21 11.80
C LEU A 228 -4.09 22.75 11.42
N ALA A 229 -5.19 22.18 11.91
CA ALA A 229 -5.58 20.80 11.57
C ALA A 229 -5.87 20.63 10.07
N TYR A 230 -6.54 21.58 9.45
CA TYR A 230 -6.82 21.57 8.01
C TYR A 230 -5.56 21.81 7.20
N PHE A 231 -4.70 22.75 7.61
CA PHE A 231 -3.41 22.97 6.97
C PHE A 231 -2.56 21.69 6.96
N VAL A 232 -2.41 21.03 8.12
CA VAL A 232 -1.68 19.77 8.22
C VAL A 232 -2.32 18.71 7.35
N THR A 233 -3.65 18.57 7.37
CA THR A 233 -4.33 17.53 6.59
C THR A 233 -4.17 17.73 5.08
N VAL A 234 -4.36 18.95 4.60
CA VAL A 234 -4.32 19.29 3.17
C VAL A 234 -2.89 19.37 2.66
N PHE A 235 -2.00 20.10 3.34
CA PHE A 235 -0.68 20.44 2.82
C PHE A 235 0.47 19.58 3.34
N VAL A 236 0.24 18.74 4.36
CA VAL A 236 1.28 17.85 4.90
C VAL A 236 0.86 16.39 4.72
N ALA A 237 -0.25 15.97 5.31
CA ALA A 237 -0.67 14.56 5.33
C ALA A 237 -1.03 14.05 3.92
N ALA A 238 -1.81 14.80 3.13
CA ALA A 238 -2.19 14.37 1.78
C ALA A 238 -0.98 14.26 0.81
N PRO A 239 -0.07 15.25 0.70
CA PRO A 239 1.16 15.09 -0.06
C PRO A 239 2.05 13.97 0.46
N LEU A 240 2.15 13.80 1.78
CA LEU A 240 2.93 12.72 2.37
C LEU A 240 2.34 11.34 2.04
N ALA A 241 1.01 11.22 1.96
CA ALA A 241 0.33 10.01 1.50
C ALA A 241 0.73 9.66 0.05
N LEU A 242 0.77 10.64 -0.84
CA LEU A 242 1.23 10.46 -2.23
C LEU A 242 2.70 10.04 -2.28
N ILE A 243 3.58 10.79 -1.59
CA ILE A 243 5.03 10.53 -1.60
C ILE A 243 5.33 9.15 -1.06
N THR A 244 4.73 8.76 0.07
CA THR A 244 4.93 7.43 0.66
C THR A 244 4.24 6.34 -0.16
N GLY A 245 3.08 6.63 -0.78
CA GLY A 245 2.40 5.76 -1.73
C GLY A 245 3.31 5.37 -2.90
N LEU A 246 3.90 6.37 -3.56
CA LEU A 246 4.86 6.17 -4.63
C LEU A 246 6.19 5.59 -4.13
N GLY A 247 6.62 5.93 -2.92
CA GLY A 247 7.83 5.37 -2.30
C GLY A 247 7.75 3.86 -2.01
N MET A 248 6.55 3.28 -2.09
CA MET A 248 6.34 1.83 -2.02
C MET A 248 6.44 1.13 -3.39
N SER A 249 6.53 1.90 -4.49
CA SER A 249 6.75 1.35 -5.83
C SER A 249 8.21 0.96 -6.04
N PRO A 250 8.49 -0.28 -6.52
CA PRO A 250 9.85 -0.68 -6.92
C PRO A 250 10.44 0.28 -7.96
N ALA A 251 9.64 0.69 -8.96
CA ALA A 251 10.06 1.56 -10.05
C ALA A 251 10.56 2.93 -9.56
N LEU A 252 9.89 3.52 -8.56
CA LEU A 252 10.32 4.80 -8.02
C LEU A 252 11.55 4.65 -7.12
N SER A 253 11.60 3.57 -6.32
CA SER A 253 12.71 3.31 -5.41
C SER A 253 14.05 3.15 -6.15
N THR A 254 14.02 2.59 -7.36
CA THR A 254 15.21 2.34 -8.18
C THR A 254 15.63 3.58 -8.97
N ARG A 255 14.65 4.36 -9.47
CA ARG A 255 14.91 5.60 -10.23
C ARG A 255 15.43 6.75 -9.36
N PHE A 256 14.89 6.94 -8.15
CA PHE A 256 15.22 8.07 -7.26
C PHE A 256 16.09 7.66 -6.06
N LYS A 257 17.30 7.19 -6.35
CA LYS A 257 18.25 6.61 -5.37
C LYS A 257 18.53 7.45 -4.11
N ARG A 258 18.58 8.78 -4.24
CA ARG A 258 18.80 9.67 -3.07
C ARG A 258 17.63 9.61 -2.10
N LEU A 259 16.41 9.55 -2.62
CA LEU A 259 15.18 9.48 -1.82
C LEU A 259 15.02 8.10 -1.20
N SER A 260 15.26 7.02 -1.96
CA SER A 260 15.11 5.64 -1.49
C SER A 260 16.16 5.22 -0.45
N ARG A 261 17.28 5.94 -0.33
CA ARG A 261 18.22 5.79 0.80
C ARG A 261 17.61 6.22 2.14
N VAL A 262 16.81 7.28 2.15
CA VAL A 262 16.18 7.83 3.37
C VAL A 262 14.81 7.19 3.59
N LEU A 263 14.03 7.01 2.53
CA LEU A 263 12.70 6.44 2.53
C LEU A 263 12.74 5.05 1.90
N SER A 264 13.22 4.05 2.66
CA SER A 264 13.11 2.65 2.22
C SER A 264 11.64 2.24 2.09
N ILE A 265 11.34 1.20 1.29
CA ILE A 265 9.96 0.70 1.12
C ILE A 265 9.25 0.43 2.46
N GLN A 266 9.94 -0.15 3.44
CA GLN A 266 9.33 -0.43 4.74
C GLN A 266 9.12 0.84 5.57
N THR A 267 10.05 1.79 5.49
CA THR A 267 9.89 3.12 6.07
C THR A 267 8.70 3.83 5.43
N ALA A 268 8.56 3.77 4.11
CA ALA A 268 7.43 4.31 3.36
C ALA A 268 6.11 3.70 3.83
N ARG A 269 6.03 2.35 3.92
CA ARG A 269 4.85 1.64 4.48
C ARG A 269 4.51 2.12 5.89
N SER A 270 5.52 2.29 6.74
CA SER A 270 5.34 2.74 8.13
C SER A 270 4.81 4.16 8.22
N VAL A 271 5.41 5.11 7.47
CA VAL A 271 4.94 6.49 7.42
C VAL A 271 3.55 6.57 6.79
N HIS A 272 3.30 5.80 5.73
CA HIS A 272 1.99 5.74 5.08
C HIS A 272 0.89 5.26 6.06
N PHE A 273 1.19 4.28 6.90
CA PHE A 273 0.28 3.83 7.95
C PHE A 273 0.06 4.88 9.06
N LEU A 274 1.08 5.67 9.40
CA LEU A 274 0.92 6.80 10.32
C LEU A 274 0.04 7.90 9.72
N VAL A 275 0.18 8.17 8.42
CA VAL A 275 -0.69 9.09 7.68
C VAL A 275 -2.13 8.57 7.62
N PHE A 276 -2.32 7.27 7.37
CA PHE A 276 -3.62 6.61 7.51
C PHE A 276 -4.23 6.85 8.89
N THR A 277 -3.44 6.67 9.95
CA THR A 277 -3.88 6.87 11.34
C THR A 277 -4.28 8.33 11.59
N TRP A 278 -3.51 9.30 11.06
CA TRP A 278 -3.86 10.72 11.10
C TRP A 278 -5.20 10.99 10.43
N PHE A 279 -5.43 10.47 9.21
CA PHE A 279 -6.70 10.69 8.50
C PHE A 279 -7.90 10.10 9.26
N VAL A 280 -7.77 8.89 9.81
CA VAL A 280 -8.84 8.29 10.63
C VAL A 280 -9.13 9.15 11.85
N LEU A 281 -8.10 9.57 12.60
CA LEU A 281 -8.26 10.43 13.76
C LEU A 281 -8.89 11.79 13.39
N PHE A 282 -8.39 12.42 12.33
CA PHE A 282 -8.90 13.67 11.81
C PHE A 282 -10.37 13.56 11.45
N ILE A 283 -10.78 12.53 10.70
CA ILE A 283 -12.19 12.32 10.31
C ILE A 283 -13.07 12.17 11.57
N VAL A 284 -12.67 11.33 12.53
CA VAL A 284 -13.46 11.10 13.75
C VAL A 284 -13.63 12.40 14.54
N VAL A 285 -12.55 13.15 14.78
CA VAL A 285 -12.60 14.42 15.51
C VAL A 285 -13.37 15.48 14.73
N HIS A 286 -13.09 15.62 13.44
CA HIS A 286 -13.73 16.60 12.56
C HIS A 286 -15.24 16.40 12.51
N VAL A 287 -15.70 15.17 12.23
CA VAL A 287 -17.13 14.84 12.18
C VAL A 287 -17.76 15.05 13.55
N SER A 288 -17.13 14.61 14.64
CA SER A 288 -17.65 14.83 16.00
C SER A 288 -17.88 16.32 16.28
N LEU A 289 -16.93 17.17 15.91
CA LEU A 289 -17.07 18.62 16.06
C LEU A 289 -18.21 19.17 15.19
N VAL A 290 -18.35 18.73 13.94
CA VAL A 290 -19.48 19.14 13.07
C VAL A 290 -20.83 18.90 13.76
N PHE A 291 -21.02 17.74 14.38
CA PHE A 291 -22.27 17.37 15.06
C PHE A 291 -22.51 18.12 16.36
N THR A 292 -21.46 18.59 17.02
CA THR A 292 -21.55 19.14 18.37
C THR A 292 -21.43 20.66 18.43
N THR A 293 -20.87 21.32 17.41
CA THR A 293 -20.67 22.79 17.36
C THR A 293 -21.73 23.54 16.56
N GLY A 294 -22.86 22.91 16.24
CA GLY A 294 -23.96 23.51 15.48
C GLY A 294 -24.25 22.78 14.17
N LEU A 295 -24.77 21.56 14.28
CA LEU A 295 -24.99 20.62 13.18
C LEU A 295 -25.63 21.27 11.93
N LEU A 296 -26.79 21.91 12.08
CA LEU A 296 -27.52 22.46 10.93
C LEU A 296 -26.73 23.56 10.21
N VAL A 297 -26.08 24.45 10.96
CA VAL A 297 -25.27 25.54 10.40
C VAL A 297 -24.04 24.98 9.67
N ASN A 298 -23.32 24.05 10.31
CA ASN A 298 -22.13 23.43 9.72
C ASN A 298 -22.48 22.66 8.42
N LEU A 299 -23.57 21.89 8.42
CA LEU A 299 -24.04 21.19 7.22
C LEU A 299 -24.54 22.17 6.14
N ASN A 300 -25.21 23.27 6.51
CA ASN A 300 -25.60 24.27 5.52
C ASN A 300 -24.39 24.94 4.86
N HIS A 301 -23.30 25.17 5.60
CA HIS A 301 -22.06 25.70 5.03
C HIS A 301 -21.48 24.77 3.96
N ILE A 302 -21.34 23.47 4.26
CA ILE A 302 -20.63 22.52 3.39
C ILE A 302 -21.51 21.84 2.34
N ASP A 303 -22.78 21.57 2.62
CA ASP A 303 -23.65 20.84 1.69
C ASP A 303 -24.48 21.78 0.82
N SER A 304 -25.02 22.86 1.41
CA SER A 304 -25.92 23.77 0.70
C SER A 304 -25.28 25.10 0.27
N GLY A 305 -24.12 25.46 0.85
CA GLY A 305 -23.47 26.76 0.62
C GLY A 305 -24.28 27.94 1.17
N ARG A 306 -25.01 27.75 2.28
CA ARG A 306 -25.81 28.79 2.96
C ARG A 306 -25.32 29.03 4.37
N ASN A 307 -25.52 30.24 4.89
CA ASN A 307 -25.21 30.60 6.28
C ASN A 307 -26.48 30.77 7.11
N ASP A 308 -27.21 29.68 7.32
CA ASP A 308 -28.43 29.66 8.13
C ASP A 308 -28.56 28.33 8.88
N SER A 309 -29.60 28.20 9.70
CA SER A 309 -29.93 26.98 10.45
C SER A 309 -31.09 26.19 9.82
N SER A 310 -31.32 26.34 8.51
CA SER A 310 -32.35 25.58 7.81
C SER A 310 -32.02 24.08 7.75
N TRP A 311 -33.00 23.25 7.41
CA TRP A 311 -32.84 21.79 7.32
C TRP A 311 -32.26 21.32 5.99
N LEU A 312 -32.05 22.21 5.02
CA LEU A 312 -31.71 21.84 3.66
C LEU A 312 -30.35 21.14 3.56
N GLY A 313 -29.31 21.67 4.21
CA GLY A 313 -27.99 21.04 4.27
C GLY A 313 -28.05 19.64 4.87
N LEU A 314 -28.85 19.42 5.93
CA LEU A 314 -29.03 18.10 6.51
C LEU A 314 -29.66 17.11 5.52
N TRP A 315 -30.69 17.52 4.79
CA TRP A 315 -31.31 16.61 3.80
C TRP A 315 -30.37 16.26 2.66
N ILE A 316 -29.57 17.22 2.18
CA ILE A 316 -28.53 16.97 1.18
C ILE A 316 -27.48 16.01 1.75
N PHE A 317 -26.99 16.26 2.97
CA PHE A 317 -26.05 15.38 3.67
C PHE A 317 -26.57 13.95 3.79
N LEU A 318 -27.83 13.77 4.22
CA LEU A 318 -28.44 12.45 4.36
C LEU A 318 -28.56 11.73 3.01
N GLY A 319 -28.88 12.46 1.93
CA GLY A 319 -28.85 11.93 0.58
C GLY A 319 -27.45 11.46 0.17
N TRP A 320 -26.42 12.27 0.43
CA TRP A 320 -25.02 11.89 0.19
C TRP A 320 -24.58 10.70 1.04
N MET A 321 -24.98 10.64 2.30
CA MET A 321 -24.65 9.53 3.18
C MET A 321 -25.34 8.24 2.73
N ALA A 322 -26.56 8.31 2.22
CA ALA A 322 -27.22 7.14 1.63
C ALA A 322 -26.42 6.59 0.43
N VAL A 323 -25.89 7.46 -0.44
CA VAL A 323 -25.01 7.06 -1.55
C VAL A 323 -23.72 6.42 -1.04
N VAL A 324 -23.06 7.04 -0.06
CA VAL A 324 -21.82 6.53 0.54
C VAL A 324 -22.04 5.16 1.17
N VAL A 325 -23.11 4.99 1.96
CA VAL A 325 -23.44 3.73 2.63
C VAL A 325 -23.82 2.65 1.62
N ALA A 326 -24.63 2.98 0.60
CA ALA A 326 -24.97 2.04 -0.47
C ALA A 326 -23.71 1.55 -1.21
N ALA A 327 -22.80 2.46 -1.56
CA ALA A 327 -21.55 2.11 -2.22
C ALA A 327 -20.61 1.30 -1.30
N TRP A 328 -20.51 1.65 0.00
CA TRP A 328 -19.75 0.88 0.99
C TRP A 328 -20.21 -0.57 1.08
N VAL A 329 -21.53 -0.78 1.21
CA VAL A 329 -22.16 -2.10 1.35
C VAL A 329 -22.05 -2.89 0.04
N ALA A 330 -22.21 -2.23 -1.11
CA ALA A 330 -22.15 -2.88 -2.42
C ALA A 330 -20.73 -3.26 -2.88
N ALA A 331 -19.69 -2.54 -2.41
CA ALA A 331 -18.33 -2.73 -2.91
C ALA A 331 -17.79 -4.15 -2.69
N THR A 332 -17.95 -4.73 -1.50
CA THR A 332 -17.49 -6.11 -1.22
C THR A 332 -18.20 -7.16 -2.09
N PRO A 333 -19.54 -7.26 -2.12
CA PRO A 333 -20.22 -8.24 -2.95
C PRO A 333 -19.96 -8.03 -4.45
N LEU A 334 -19.87 -6.78 -4.93
CA LEU A 334 -19.48 -6.48 -6.31
C LEU A 334 -18.10 -7.05 -6.64
N THR A 335 -17.13 -6.82 -5.74
CA THR A 335 -15.75 -7.28 -5.89
C THR A 335 -15.64 -8.79 -5.97
N LEU A 336 -16.41 -9.49 -5.14
CA LEU A 336 -16.39 -10.96 -5.09
C LEU A 336 -17.13 -11.61 -6.25
N ARG A 337 -18.24 -11.01 -6.72
CA ARG A 337 -19.01 -11.53 -7.87
C ARG A 337 -18.37 -11.22 -9.21
N HIS A 338 -17.68 -10.08 -9.32
CA HIS A 338 -17.13 -9.59 -10.58
C HIS A 338 -15.65 -9.18 -10.44
N PRO A 339 -14.75 -10.07 -9.98
CA PRO A 339 -13.35 -9.73 -9.70
C PRO A 339 -12.59 -9.28 -10.95
N ARG A 340 -12.87 -9.88 -12.11
CA ARG A 340 -12.30 -9.46 -13.40
C ARG A 340 -12.75 -8.07 -13.84
N VAL A 341 -13.98 -7.67 -13.49
CA VAL A 341 -14.45 -6.30 -13.77
C VAL A 341 -13.67 -5.32 -12.91
N VAL A 342 -13.48 -5.61 -11.61
CA VAL A 342 -12.65 -4.77 -10.72
C VAL A 342 -11.22 -4.64 -11.24
N GLN A 343 -10.59 -5.75 -11.69
CA GLN A 343 -9.26 -5.72 -12.29
C GLN A 343 -9.21 -4.84 -13.54
N ARG A 344 -10.15 -5.02 -14.48
CA ARG A 344 -10.18 -4.24 -15.74
C ARG A 344 -10.42 -2.75 -15.50
N VAL A 345 -11.36 -2.41 -14.61
CA VAL A 345 -11.63 -1.01 -14.24
C VAL A 345 -10.43 -0.41 -13.51
N GLY A 346 -9.86 -1.13 -12.56
CA GLY A 346 -8.65 -0.72 -11.85
C GLY A 346 -7.51 -0.42 -12.82
N TYR A 347 -7.24 -1.34 -13.75
CA TYR A 347 -6.23 -1.16 -14.80
C TYR A 347 -6.54 0.03 -15.71
N ALA A 348 -7.80 0.26 -16.10
CA ALA A 348 -8.16 1.42 -16.90
C ALA A 348 -7.88 2.75 -16.16
N LEU A 349 -8.06 2.78 -14.84
CA LEU A 349 -7.81 3.96 -14.01
C LEU A 349 -6.30 4.20 -13.78
N ILE A 350 -5.56 3.18 -13.33
CA ILE A 350 -4.14 3.35 -12.94
C ILE A 350 -3.16 3.07 -14.08
N GLY A 351 -3.54 2.29 -15.10
CA GLY A 351 -2.67 1.83 -16.18
C GLY A 351 -1.94 2.93 -16.94
N PRO A 352 -2.57 4.09 -17.28
CA PRO A 352 -1.85 5.22 -17.86
C PRO A 352 -0.70 5.72 -16.96
N ALA A 353 -0.91 5.79 -15.64
CA ALA A 353 0.12 6.17 -14.70
C ALA A 353 1.19 5.06 -14.58
N GLN A 354 0.80 3.79 -14.46
CA GLN A 354 1.73 2.66 -14.40
C GLN A 354 2.69 2.65 -15.60
N ARG A 355 2.19 2.88 -16.82
CA ARG A 355 3.00 2.97 -18.05
C ARG A 355 4.07 4.05 -18.01
N LEU A 356 3.82 5.16 -17.30
CA LEU A 356 4.84 6.21 -17.11
C LEU A 356 6.01 5.73 -16.23
N PHE A 357 5.77 4.75 -15.35
CA PHE A 357 6.74 4.18 -14.41
C PHE A 357 7.20 2.75 -14.80
N GLU A 358 6.79 2.22 -15.95
CA GLU A 358 7.19 0.89 -16.41
C GLU A 358 8.69 0.79 -16.75
N HIS A 359 9.34 1.91 -17.09
CA HIS A 359 10.79 1.94 -17.32
C HIS A 359 11.51 2.02 -15.98
N VAL A 360 11.86 0.85 -15.45
CA VAL A 360 12.64 0.71 -14.23
C VAL A 360 14.13 0.75 -14.58
N ASP A 361 14.78 1.90 -14.36
CA ASP A 361 16.24 2.02 -14.43
C ASP A 361 16.86 1.49 -13.13
N VAL A 362 16.95 0.16 -13.00
CA VAL A 362 17.77 -0.43 -11.94
C VAL A 362 19.20 -0.51 -12.42
N SER A 363 20.12 0.24 -11.80
CA SER A 363 21.54 0.04 -12.07
C SER A 363 22.06 -1.14 -11.25
N PRO A 364 22.76 -2.10 -11.88
CA PRO A 364 23.49 -3.16 -11.19
C PRO A 364 24.43 -2.60 -10.11
N GLY A 365 24.67 -3.39 -9.05
CA GLY A 365 25.62 -3.04 -7.99
C GLY A 365 25.17 -1.99 -6.97
N GLU A 366 23.86 -1.72 -6.84
CA GLU A 366 23.34 -0.79 -5.80
C GLU A 366 23.62 -1.29 -4.37
N TYR A 367 23.56 -2.60 -4.16
CA TYR A 367 23.70 -3.25 -2.86
C TYR A 367 25.03 -3.97 -2.75
N SER A 368 25.53 -4.04 -1.52
CA SER A 368 26.75 -4.76 -1.15
C SER A 368 26.45 -5.83 -0.10
N GLU A 369 27.43 -6.66 0.24
CA GLU A 369 27.24 -7.75 1.21
C GLU A 369 26.74 -7.26 2.58
N LYS A 370 27.12 -6.05 3.01
CA LYS A 370 26.64 -5.45 4.27
C LYS A 370 25.13 -5.18 4.28
N ASP A 371 24.51 -5.12 3.10
CA ASP A 371 23.10 -4.84 2.91
C ASP A 371 22.26 -6.14 2.90
N ILE A 372 22.91 -7.31 2.86
CA ILE A 372 22.22 -8.61 2.88
C ILE A 372 21.35 -8.71 4.13
N SER A 373 20.11 -9.12 3.92
CA SER A 373 19.11 -9.18 4.99
C SER A 373 19.40 -10.35 5.92
N PRO A 374 19.29 -10.16 7.26
CA PRO A 374 19.44 -11.26 8.21
C PRO A 374 18.38 -12.36 8.06
N TYR A 375 17.27 -12.04 7.41
CA TYR A 375 16.18 -12.97 7.13
C TYR A 375 15.58 -12.64 5.78
N PHE A 376 15.38 -13.66 4.95
CA PHE A 376 14.74 -13.56 3.65
C PHE A 376 13.50 -14.44 3.65
N TRP A 377 12.33 -13.86 3.32
CA TRP A 377 11.07 -14.58 3.46
C TRP A 377 10.88 -15.63 2.38
N HIS A 378 10.29 -16.76 2.78
CA HIS A 378 9.72 -17.72 1.85
C HIS A 378 8.33 -17.26 1.37
N ASN A 379 7.94 -17.72 0.18
CA ASN A 379 6.63 -17.44 -0.39
C ASN A 379 6.25 -18.52 -1.40
N GLY A 380 4.94 -18.64 -1.65
CA GLY A 380 4.34 -19.65 -2.53
C GLY A 380 3.97 -20.93 -1.80
N ARG A 381 3.40 -21.89 -2.55
CA ARG A 381 3.19 -23.27 -2.09
C ARG A 381 4.43 -24.08 -2.45
N TYR A 382 4.92 -24.89 -1.50
CA TYR A 382 6.06 -25.76 -1.75
C TYR A 382 5.68 -26.93 -2.65
N PRO A 383 6.58 -27.39 -3.55
CA PRO A 383 6.35 -28.58 -4.34
C PRO A 383 6.27 -29.81 -3.42
N ASP A 384 5.18 -30.56 -3.54
CA ASP A 384 4.90 -31.77 -2.77
C ASP A 384 4.70 -33.00 -3.68
N SER A 385 4.90 -32.83 -4.99
CA SER A 385 4.76 -33.89 -6.01
C SER A 385 5.79 -35.00 -5.82
N ALA A 386 5.43 -36.22 -6.24
CA ALA A 386 6.33 -37.37 -6.23
C ALA A 386 7.57 -37.13 -7.11
N GLU A 387 7.38 -36.47 -8.27
CA GLU A 387 8.45 -36.06 -9.19
C GLU A 387 9.49 -35.18 -8.48
N TYR A 388 9.05 -34.08 -7.84
CA TYR A 388 9.99 -33.18 -7.16
C TYR A 388 10.70 -33.86 -6.00
N LYS A 389 9.97 -34.64 -5.20
CA LYS A 389 10.56 -35.39 -4.07
C LYS A 389 11.62 -36.39 -4.52
N ALA A 390 11.40 -37.08 -5.64
CA ALA A 390 12.38 -37.99 -6.22
C ALA A 390 13.63 -37.24 -6.70
N LEU A 391 13.46 -36.13 -7.41
CA LEU A 391 14.57 -35.27 -7.83
C LEU A 391 15.38 -34.76 -6.63
N GLN A 392 14.69 -34.26 -5.59
CA GLN A 392 15.33 -33.76 -4.37
C GLN A 392 16.09 -34.86 -3.63
N ALA A 393 15.51 -36.07 -3.49
CA ALA A 393 16.16 -37.20 -2.84
C ALA A 393 17.41 -37.68 -3.61
N GLY A 394 17.40 -37.57 -4.93
CA GLY A 394 18.55 -37.84 -5.81
C GLY A 394 19.55 -36.69 -5.94
N GLY A 395 19.46 -35.63 -5.11
CA GLY A 395 20.36 -34.48 -5.19
C GLY A 395 20.24 -33.70 -6.50
N PHE A 396 19.11 -33.80 -7.18
CA PHE A 396 18.83 -33.22 -8.49
C PHE A 396 19.72 -33.71 -9.64
N ALA A 397 20.36 -34.88 -9.52
CA ALA A 397 21.20 -35.45 -10.60
C ALA A 397 20.39 -35.73 -11.90
N GLU A 398 19.14 -36.18 -11.74
CA GLU A 398 18.20 -36.42 -12.84
C GLU A 398 17.39 -35.18 -13.24
N TYR A 399 17.66 -34.02 -12.63
CA TYR A 399 16.98 -32.79 -13.03
C TYR A 399 17.40 -32.40 -14.45
N ARG A 400 16.40 -32.02 -15.25
CA ARG A 400 16.58 -31.55 -16.62
C ARG A 400 15.77 -30.26 -16.79
N LEU A 401 16.46 -29.20 -17.19
CA LEU A 401 15.85 -27.94 -17.59
C LEU A 401 15.57 -27.99 -19.09
N CYS A 402 14.29 -28.06 -19.46
CA CYS A 402 13.86 -27.96 -20.84
C CYS A 402 13.71 -26.49 -21.25
N ILE A 403 14.33 -26.09 -22.36
CA ILE A 403 14.19 -24.75 -22.94
C ILE A 403 13.78 -24.88 -24.40
N GLY A 404 12.59 -24.39 -24.74
CA GLY A 404 11.98 -24.61 -26.06
C GLY A 404 11.01 -23.53 -26.49
N GLY A 405 10.07 -23.90 -27.35
CA GLY A 405 9.15 -22.98 -28.02
C GLY A 405 9.77 -22.34 -29.27
N LEU A 406 9.58 -21.04 -29.43
CA LEU A 406 10.07 -20.23 -30.54
C LEU A 406 11.57 -19.91 -30.39
N VAL A 407 12.41 -20.93 -30.52
CA VAL A 407 13.88 -20.86 -30.46
C VAL A 407 14.51 -21.65 -31.61
N ALA A 408 15.68 -21.24 -32.09
CA ALA A 408 16.40 -21.96 -33.14
C ALA A 408 17.09 -23.23 -32.60
N HIS A 409 17.52 -23.19 -31.34
CA HIS A 409 18.26 -24.27 -30.70
C HIS A 409 17.58 -24.66 -29.38
N PRO A 410 16.52 -25.50 -29.41
CA PRO A 410 15.95 -26.05 -28.19
C PRO A 410 16.98 -26.93 -27.48
N VAL A 411 17.03 -26.86 -26.15
CA VAL A 411 18.01 -27.58 -25.33
C VAL A 411 17.36 -28.23 -24.12
N GLU A 412 17.99 -29.30 -23.66
CA GLU A 412 17.70 -29.94 -22.38
C GLU A 412 19.00 -30.00 -21.59
N LEU A 413 19.09 -29.26 -20.48
CA LEU A 413 20.32 -29.10 -19.71
C LEU A 413 20.20 -29.81 -18.36
N SER A 414 21.23 -30.59 -17.99
CA SER A 414 21.36 -31.02 -16.59
C SER A 414 21.69 -29.83 -15.68
N LEU A 415 21.53 -29.99 -14.36
CA LEU A 415 21.95 -28.94 -13.41
C LEU A 415 23.45 -28.63 -13.54
N ASP A 416 24.28 -29.64 -13.80
CA ASP A 416 25.71 -29.49 -14.01
C ASP A 416 26.02 -28.71 -15.28
N ASP A 417 25.25 -28.91 -16.35
CA ASP A 417 25.43 -28.14 -17.59
C ASP A 417 25.07 -26.68 -17.40
N VAL A 418 24.00 -26.38 -16.64
CA VAL A 418 23.66 -24.99 -16.25
C VAL A 418 24.78 -24.35 -15.43
N ARG A 419 25.42 -25.10 -14.52
CA ARG A 419 26.55 -24.62 -13.72
C ARG A 419 27.84 -24.41 -14.52
N LYS A 420 28.02 -25.08 -15.66
CA LYS A 420 29.17 -24.90 -16.57
C LYS A 420 29.05 -23.65 -17.45
N LEU A 421 27.86 -23.06 -17.58
CA LEU A 421 27.67 -21.79 -18.28
C LEU A 421 28.38 -20.65 -17.53
N SER A 422 28.61 -19.54 -18.23
CA SER A 422 29.26 -18.35 -17.65
C SER A 422 28.55 -17.89 -16.39
N ALA A 423 29.28 -17.90 -15.27
CA ALA A 423 28.75 -17.51 -13.97
C ALA A 423 28.35 -16.03 -13.95
N HIS A 424 27.24 -15.75 -13.27
CA HIS A 424 26.70 -14.42 -13.04
C HIS A 424 26.31 -14.26 -11.57
N GLU A 425 26.71 -13.16 -10.95
CA GLU A 425 26.36 -12.84 -9.57
C GLU A 425 25.73 -11.46 -9.45
N GLN A 426 24.77 -11.31 -8.55
CA GLN A 426 24.20 -10.01 -8.21
C GLN A 426 23.73 -9.95 -6.75
N ILE A 427 23.81 -8.76 -6.14
CA ILE A 427 23.20 -8.46 -4.84
C ILE A 427 22.03 -7.51 -5.08
N THR A 428 20.82 -7.98 -4.79
CA THR A 428 19.60 -7.27 -5.18
C THR A 428 18.57 -7.25 -4.07
N GLN A 429 17.76 -6.19 -4.07
CA GLN A 429 16.59 -6.10 -3.20
C GLN A 429 15.37 -6.72 -3.89
N HIS A 430 14.74 -7.67 -3.19
CA HIS A 430 13.47 -8.26 -3.55
C HIS A 430 12.30 -7.40 -3.06
N PHE A 431 11.33 -7.21 -3.95
CA PHE A 431 10.06 -6.52 -3.67
C PHE A 431 8.90 -7.50 -3.81
N CYS A 432 8.29 -7.86 -2.68
CA CYS A 432 7.09 -8.68 -2.70
C CYS A 432 5.84 -7.81 -2.77
N ILE A 433 4.87 -8.23 -3.57
CA ILE A 433 3.56 -7.59 -3.66
C ILE A 433 2.85 -7.49 -2.30
N GLN A 434 3.05 -8.46 -1.40
CA GLN A 434 2.49 -8.47 -0.04
C GLN A 434 3.07 -7.35 0.85
N GLY A 435 4.18 -6.74 0.44
CA GLY A 435 4.77 -5.60 1.14
C GLY A 435 5.99 -5.91 1.99
N TRP A 436 6.49 -7.15 1.98
CA TRP A 436 7.80 -7.46 2.58
C TRP A 436 8.94 -7.23 1.58
N SER A 437 10.14 -6.95 2.11
CA SER A 437 11.35 -6.79 1.31
C SER A 437 12.57 -7.41 2.00
N GLY A 438 13.52 -7.82 1.17
CA GLY A 438 14.79 -8.40 1.62
C GLY A 438 15.85 -8.25 0.54
N VAL A 439 17.12 -8.22 0.93
CA VAL A 439 18.29 -8.16 0.07
C VAL A 439 19.03 -9.48 0.20
N ALA A 440 19.45 -10.04 -0.93
CA ALA A 440 20.23 -11.28 -0.98
C ALA A 440 21.24 -11.22 -2.12
N LYS A 441 22.32 -11.98 -1.98
CA LYS A 441 23.25 -12.30 -3.07
C LYS A 441 22.73 -13.52 -3.82
N TRP A 442 22.75 -13.48 -5.14
CA TRP A 442 22.32 -14.56 -6.02
C TRP A 442 23.47 -14.95 -6.95
N GLY A 443 23.71 -16.26 -7.07
CA GLY A 443 24.68 -16.84 -8.00
C GLY A 443 23.98 -17.78 -8.99
N GLY A 444 24.40 -17.74 -10.26
CA GLY A 444 23.69 -18.43 -11.32
C GLY A 444 24.23 -18.18 -12.73
N VAL A 445 23.33 -18.24 -13.70
CA VAL A 445 23.60 -17.90 -15.11
C VAL A 445 22.68 -16.77 -15.56
N SER A 446 23.24 -15.79 -16.29
CA SER A 446 22.44 -14.68 -16.82
C SER A 446 21.42 -15.17 -17.86
N MET A 447 20.25 -14.54 -17.93
CA MET A 447 19.30 -14.84 -19.00
C MET A 447 19.84 -14.44 -20.38
N ALA A 448 20.74 -13.46 -20.48
CA ALA A 448 21.42 -13.13 -21.72
C ALA A 448 22.23 -14.33 -22.27
N THR A 449 22.95 -15.04 -21.41
CA THR A 449 23.66 -16.28 -21.78
C THR A 449 22.70 -17.36 -22.27
N ILE A 450 21.53 -17.50 -21.64
CA ILE A 450 20.50 -18.44 -22.09
C ILE A 450 19.94 -18.05 -23.46
N LEU A 451 19.67 -16.76 -23.70
CA LEU A 451 19.20 -16.26 -24.99
C LEU A 451 20.22 -16.52 -26.10
N ASP A 452 21.50 -16.31 -25.83
CA ASP A 452 22.56 -16.53 -26.81
C ASP A 452 22.73 -18.04 -27.11
N LEU A 453 22.50 -18.91 -26.12
CA LEU A 453 22.52 -20.37 -26.29
C LEU A 453 21.39 -20.87 -27.18
N VAL A 454 20.15 -20.41 -26.97
CA VAL A 454 18.97 -20.96 -27.67
C VAL A 454 18.58 -20.20 -28.93
N THR A 455 19.05 -18.95 -29.07
CA THR A 455 18.74 -18.03 -30.18
C THR A 455 17.22 -17.93 -30.45
N PRO A 456 16.49 -17.07 -29.71
CA PRO A 456 15.06 -16.89 -29.88
C PRO A 456 14.67 -16.46 -31.29
N ASP A 457 13.55 -16.99 -31.79
CA ASP A 457 12.93 -16.54 -33.03
C ASP A 457 12.46 -15.08 -32.89
N PRO A 458 12.57 -14.23 -33.94
CA PRO A 458 12.07 -12.85 -33.90
C PRO A 458 10.59 -12.70 -33.54
N GLN A 459 9.77 -13.72 -33.74
CA GLN A 459 8.37 -13.78 -33.36
C GLN A 459 8.17 -13.96 -31.85
N ALA A 460 9.15 -14.53 -31.13
CA ALA A 460 9.07 -14.66 -29.68
C ALA A 460 9.04 -13.28 -29.01
N LYS A 461 7.96 -12.99 -28.27
CA LYS A 461 7.79 -11.74 -27.51
C LYS A 461 7.77 -11.98 -26.01
N TRP A 462 7.53 -13.21 -25.58
CA TRP A 462 7.40 -13.59 -24.17
C TRP A 462 8.22 -14.83 -23.86
N VAL A 463 8.66 -14.92 -22.61
CA VAL A 463 9.33 -16.09 -22.04
C VAL A 463 8.53 -16.53 -20.83
N VAL A 464 8.08 -17.78 -20.88
CA VAL A 464 7.22 -18.39 -19.86
C VAL A 464 8.04 -19.36 -19.05
N PHE A 465 7.97 -19.23 -17.73
CA PHE A 465 8.66 -20.11 -16.80
C PHE A 465 7.63 -20.98 -16.09
N TYR A 466 7.79 -22.30 -16.18
CA TYR A 466 6.92 -23.26 -15.50
C TYR A 466 7.62 -23.84 -14.28
N SER A 467 6.87 -24.07 -13.20
CA SER A 467 7.38 -24.64 -11.95
C SER A 467 7.09 -26.14 -11.84
N LEU A 468 7.98 -26.87 -11.16
CA LEU A 468 7.70 -28.19 -10.58
C LEU A 468 6.69 -28.10 -9.42
N GLY A 469 6.46 -26.90 -8.88
CA GLY A 469 5.49 -26.63 -7.84
C GLY A 469 4.13 -26.21 -8.39
N GLU A 470 3.09 -26.56 -7.64
CA GLU A 470 1.73 -26.11 -7.90
C GLU A 470 1.48 -24.72 -7.31
N GLY A 471 0.52 -24.01 -7.89
CA GLY A 471 -0.06 -22.86 -7.22
C GLY A 471 -1.00 -23.26 -6.08
N SER A 472 -1.49 -22.25 -5.34
CA SER A 472 -2.23 -22.49 -4.10
C SER A 472 -3.61 -23.11 -4.29
N ASP A 473 -4.24 -22.91 -5.45
CA ASP A 473 -5.49 -23.57 -5.85
C ASP A 473 -5.25 -24.84 -6.68
N GLY A 474 -4.01 -25.36 -6.69
CA GLY A 474 -3.59 -26.45 -7.57
C GLY A 474 -3.22 -25.95 -8.98
N GLY A 475 -2.81 -26.88 -9.84
CA GLY A 475 -2.31 -26.58 -11.18
C GLY A 475 -0.87 -26.03 -11.19
N THR A 476 -0.21 -26.14 -12.33
CA THR A 476 1.19 -25.72 -12.52
C THR A 476 1.34 -24.22 -12.27
N TYR A 477 2.26 -23.84 -11.40
CA TYR A 477 2.62 -22.44 -11.25
C TYR A 477 3.47 -21.99 -12.44
N TYR A 478 3.10 -20.88 -13.06
CA TYR A 478 3.83 -20.31 -14.18
C TYR A 478 3.76 -18.78 -14.18
N ASP A 479 4.69 -18.13 -14.87
CA ASP A 479 4.62 -16.69 -15.11
C ASP A 479 5.32 -16.30 -16.42
N ALA A 480 4.74 -15.37 -17.16
CA ALA A 480 5.25 -14.86 -18.43
C ALA A 480 5.95 -13.51 -18.25
N HIS A 481 7.12 -13.38 -18.86
CA HIS A 481 7.94 -12.17 -18.85
C HIS A 481 8.14 -11.64 -20.28
N PRO A 482 8.14 -10.32 -20.50
CA PRO A 482 8.56 -9.76 -21.78
C PRO A 482 9.98 -10.22 -22.14
N ILE A 483 10.20 -10.63 -23.38
CA ILE A 483 11.52 -11.11 -23.83
C ILE A 483 12.60 -10.02 -23.70
N GLU A 484 12.22 -8.75 -23.82
CA GLU A 484 13.09 -7.60 -23.63
C GLU A 484 13.73 -7.53 -22.24
N HIS A 485 13.06 -8.05 -21.20
CA HIS A 485 13.62 -8.12 -19.85
C HIS A 485 14.77 -9.14 -19.75
N MET A 486 14.78 -10.16 -20.60
CA MET A 486 15.71 -11.29 -20.47
C MET A 486 17.16 -10.96 -20.84
N ARG A 487 17.41 -9.84 -21.54
CA ARG A 487 18.79 -9.34 -21.77
C ARG A 487 19.31 -8.43 -20.65
N SER A 488 18.48 -8.11 -19.66
CA SER A 488 18.92 -7.31 -18.51
C SER A 488 19.93 -8.10 -17.66
N GLU A 489 20.94 -7.42 -17.12
CA GLU A 489 21.86 -7.99 -16.12
C GLU A 489 21.15 -8.43 -14.83
N LEU A 490 19.90 -8.01 -14.63
CA LEU A 490 19.09 -8.34 -13.45
C LEU A 490 18.19 -9.56 -13.65
N ALA A 491 18.18 -10.13 -14.86
CA ALA A 491 17.48 -11.35 -15.20
C ALA A 491 18.46 -12.53 -15.22
N MET A 492 18.25 -13.52 -14.36
CA MET A 492 19.12 -14.70 -14.25
C MET A 492 18.36 -15.93 -13.75
N LEU A 493 18.92 -17.10 -14.04
CA LEU A 493 18.56 -18.36 -13.38
C LEU A 493 19.54 -18.57 -12.22
N ALA A 494 19.04 -18.48 -10.99
CA ALA A 494 19.84 -18.63 -9.79
C ALA A 494 19.78 -20.06 -9.25
N TYR A 495 20.96 -20.60 -8.94
CA TYR A 495 21.14 -21.90 -8.28
C TYR A 495 21.88 -21.78 -6.93
N ASP A 496 22.42 -20.59 -6.61
CA ASP A 496 23.07 -20.27 -5.33
C ASP A 496 22.45 -18.98 -4.73
N MET A 497 22.43 -18.88 -3.41
CA MET A 497 21.95 -17.73 -2.63
C MET A 497 22.85 -17.50 -1.41
N ASN A 498 23.36 -16.29 -1.25
CA ASN A 498 24.27 -15.91 -0.15
C ASN A 498 25.46 -16.88 -0.01
N ASP A 499 26.13 -17.16 -1.13
CA ASP A 499 27.31 -18.04 -1.24
C ASP A 499 27.06 -19.52 -0.87
N GLU A 500 25.80 -19.90 -0.67
CA GLU A 500 25.37 -21.29 -0.45
C GLU A 500 24.49 -21.79 -1.59
N VAL A 501 24.42 -23.12 -1.76
CA VAL A 501 23.47 -23.73 -2.69
C VAL A 501 22.05 -23.34 -2.30
N LEU A 502 21.23 -23.03 -3.31
CA LEU A 502 19.86 -22.62 -3.10
C LEU A 502 19.11 -23.64 -2.21
N SER A 503 18.54 -23.16 -1.11
CA SER A 503 17.72 -23.99 -0.22
C SER A 503 16.37 -24.36 -0.86
N PHE A 504 15.75 -25.43 -0.35
CA PHE A 504 14.42 -25.88 -0.76
C PHE A 504 13.39 -24.73 -0.77
N GLY A 505 13.34 -23.93 0.31
CA GLY A 505 12.35 -22.86 0.47
C GLY A 505 12.55 -21.67 -0.47
N HIS A 506 13.76 -21.51 -0.98
CA HIS A 506 14.14 -20.44 -1.88
C HIS A 506 14.11 -20.84 -3.37
N GLY A 507 13.91 -22.12 -3.69
CA GLY A 507 13.59 -22.58 -5.04
C GLY A 507 14.52 -23.65 -5.63
N ALA A 508 15.25 -24.41 -4.81
CA ALA A 508 16.18 -25.45 -5.29
C ALA A 508 15.55 -26.43 -6.30
N PRO A 509 16.21 -26.81 -7.40
CA PRO A 509 17.61 -26.55 -7.71
C PRO A 509 17.82 -25.23 -8.46
N LEU A 510 16.76 -24.63 -9.01
CA LEU A 510 16.85 -23.50 -9.92
C LEU A 510 15.63 -22.59 -9.79
N ARG A 511 15.86 -21.28 -9.77
CA ARG A 511 14.80 -20.27 -9.76
C ARG A 511 15.09 -19.12 -10.72
N LEU A 512 14.03 -18.40 -11.10
CA LEU A 512 14.16 -17.12 -11.77
C LEU A 512 14.44 -16.02 -10.74
N ARG A 513 15.34 -15.12 -11.09
CA ARG A 513 15.45 -13.77 -10.55
C ARG A 513 15.29 -12.80 -11.72
N ASN A 514 14.35 -11.86 -11.59
CA ASN A 514 14.17 -10.77 -12.53
C ASN A 514 13.72 -9.54 -11.72
N GLU A 515 14.67 -8.68 -11.37
CA GLU A 515 14.42 -7.56 -10.45
C GLU A 515 13.77 -6.35 -11.12
N LEU A 516 13.46 -6.45 -12.41
CA LEU A 516 12.55 -5.52 -13.10
C LEU A 516 11.09 -5.78 -12.70
N GLU A 517 10.80 -6.95 -12.10
CA GLU A 517 9.46 -7.43 -11.81
C GLU A 517 9.25 -7.74 -10.32
N LEU A 518 7.98 -7.74 -9.90
CA LEU A 518 7.60 -8.11 -8.53
C LEU A 518 7.84 -9.60 -8.24
N GLY A 519 8.05 -9.91 -6.97
CA GLY A 519 8.48 -11.23 -6.53
C GLY A 519 7.59 -12.42 -6.90
N PHE A 520 6.29 -12.21 -7.15
CA PHE A 520 5.40 -13.30 -7.58
C PHE A 520 5.71 -13.76 -9.02
N LYS A 521 6.24 -12.88 -9.87
CA LYS A 521 6.62 -13.24 -11.24
C LYS A 521 7.90 -14.08 -11.30
N GLN A 522 8.67 -14.10 -10.21
CA GLN A 522 9.97 -14.77 -10.13
C GLN A 522 9.79 -16.26 -9.75
N VAL A 523 9.47 -17.09 -10.74
CA VAL A 523 9.17 -18.52 -10.60
C VAL A 523 10.29 -19.28 -9.87
N LYS A 524 9.90 -20.14 -8.93
CA LYS A 524 10.79 -21.03 -8.17
C LYS A 524 10.64 -22.47 -8.65
N TRP A 525 11.63 -23.33 -8.37
CA TRP A 525 11.60 -24.75 -8.73
C TRP A 525 11.33 -24.92 -10.22
N ILE A 526 12.09 -24.22 -11.07
CA ILE A 526 11.84 -24.19 -12.51
C ILE A 526 11.86 -25.61 -13.06
N LYS A 527 10.87 -25.92 -13.90
CA LYS A 527 10.78 -27.15 -14.70
C LYS A 527 11.20 -26.87 -16.14
N GLU A 528 10.66 -25.80 -16.72
CA GLU A 528 10.71 -25.55 -18.15
C GLU A 528 10.66 -24.04 -18.45
N ILE A 529 11.29 -23.66 -19.56
CA ILE A 529 11.26 -22.32 -20.12
C ILE A 529 10.77 -22.40 -21.57
N GLU A 530 9.73 -21.65 -21.89
CA GLU A 530 9.11 -21.65 -23.21
C GLU A 530 9.09 -20.23 -23.81
N PHE A 531 9.60 -20.09 -25.03
CA PHE A 531 9.53 -18.84 -25.79
C PHE A 531 8.28 -18.83 -26.66
N VAL A 532 7.44 -17.81 -26.51
CA VAL A 532 6.14 -17.73 -27.19
C VAL A 532 5.89 -16.37 -27.81
N ALA A 533 5.04 -16.33 -28.85
CA ALA A 533 4.65 -15.07 -29.50
C ALA A 533 3.71 -14.24 -28.62
N ASP A 534 2.81 -14.92 -27.90
CA ASP A 534 1.86 -14.32 -26.96
C ASP A 534 1.51 -15.35 -25.87
N PHE A 535 1.14 -14.89 -24.67
CA PHE A 535 0.77 -15.78 -23.55
C PHE A 535 -0.74 -16.00 -23.43
N SER A 536 -1.56 -15.39 -24.29
CA SER A 536 -3.03 -15.40 -24.18
C SER A 536 -3.66 -16.79 -24.22
N ASP A 537 -3.01 -17.75 -24.87
CA ASP A 537 -3.45 -19.16 -24.92
C ASP A 537 -2.92 -20.01 -23.76
N ILE A 538 -2.12 -19.44 -22.84
CA ILE A 538 -1.51 -20.14 -21.71
C ILE A 538 -2.30 -19.86 -20.44
N GLY A 539 -2.73 -20.93 -19.76
CA GLY A 539 -3.56 -20.86 -18.58
C GLY A 539 -4.89 -20.15 -18.88
N SER A 540 -5.18 -19.06 -18.16
CA SER A 540 -6.37 -18.23 -18.39
C SER A 540 -6.07 -16.98 -19.25
N GLY A 541 -4.87 -16.86 -19.80
CA GLY A 541 -4.48 -15.77 -20.71
C GLY A 541 -4.17 -14.43 -20.03
N PHE A 542 -3.89 -14.40 -18.72
CA PHE A 542 -3.50 -13.17 -18.01
C PHE A 542 -2.00 -13.11 -17.67
N GLY A 543 -1.20 -14.05 -18.18
CA GLY A 543 0.26 -13.99 -18.14
C GLY A 543 0.92 -14.58 -16.90
N GLY A 544 0.19 -15.33 -16.08
CA GLY A 544 0.77 -16.06 -14.94
C GLY A 544 -0.27 -16.52 -13.92
N TYR A 545 0.15 -17.40 -13.02
CA TYR A 545 -0.73 -18.05 -12.05
C TYR A 545 -1.45 -17.06 -11.13
N ASN A 546 -0.75 -16.08 -10.55
CA ASN A 546 -1.39 -15.10 -9.66
C ASN A 546 -2.27 -14.10 -10.42
N GLN A 547 -1.99 -13.86 -11.69
CA GLN A 547 -2.81 -13.03 -12.57
C GLN A 547 -4.13 -13.75 -12.91
N ASP A 548 -4.05 -15.07 -13.05
CA ASP A 548 -5.16 -15.97 -13.31
C ASP A 548 -6.06 -16.19 -12.08
N HIS A 549 -5.44 -16.45 -10.93
CA HIS A 549 -6.17 -16.91 -9.73
C HIS A 549 -6.34 -15.81 -8.66
N GLU A 550 -5.39 -14.90 -8.54
CA GLU A 550 -5.37 -13.84 -7.52
C GLU A 550 -5.63 -12.44 -8.10
N PHE A 551 -5.91 -12.36 -9.41
CA PHE A 551 -6.24 -11.14 -10.14
C PHE A 551 -5.13 -10.08 -10.12
N PHE A 552 -3.87 -10.50 -10.05
CA PHE A 552 -2.76 -9.57 -10.18
C PHE A 552 -2.69 -9.01 -11.60
N GLY A 553 -2.08 -7.83 -11.76
CA GLY A 553 -1.81 -7.27 -13.07
C GLY A 553 -0.58 -7.93 -13.67
N TYR A 554 -0.60 -8.14 -14.98
CA TYR A 554 0.58 -8.61 -15.70
C TYR A 554 1.71 -7.56 -15.70
N ARG A 555 1.35 -6.26 -15.63
CA ARG A 555 2.24 -5.12 -15.38
C ARG A 555 1.89 -4.45 -14.07
N GLN A 556 2.81 -4.45 -13.10
CA GLN A 556 2.63 -3.84 -11.77
C GLN A 556 3.89 -3.12 -11.31
N SER A 557 4.26 -2.06 -12.03
CA SER A 557 5.39 -1.17 -11.68
C SER A 557 5.11 -0.27 -10.46
N LEU A 558 3.84 0.02 -10.18
CA LEU A 558 3.34 0.77 -9.01
C LEU A 558 2.63 -0.14 -8.02
#